data_AF-A0A970E818-F1
#
_entry.id   AF-A0A970E818-F1
#
_cell.length_a   1.000
_cell.length_b   1.000
_cell.length_c   1.000
_cell.angle_alpha   90.00
_cell.angle_beta   90.00
_cell.angle_gamma   90.00
#
_symmetry.space_group_name_H-M   'P 1'
#
loop_
_entity.id
_entity.type
_entity.pdbx_description
1 polymer ?
#
loop_
_entity_poly.entity_id
_entity_poly.type
_entity_poly.pdbx_seq_one_letter_code
_entity_poly.pdbx_strand_id
1 'polypeptide(L)'
;MKNLWEKCIDRYGYPKVYITIFLILLIIIAIIQKQSIPDLLIDSLIRIGMNSILVLAMVPGIISGTGLNFALSIGILCGILAGCIAIELRLVGLTAFFVAVLISIPLATVAGYLYGLLLNRVKGDEMTVGTYMGFSMVSLMSIGWLVLPFK
;
A
#
# COMPACT_ATOMS: atom_id res chain seq x y z
N MET A 1 -26.91 35.30 -10.88
CA MET A 1 -26.37 34.07 -10.26
C MET A 1 -25.65 33.12 -11.22
N LYS A 2 -25.58 33.37 -12.55
CA LYS A 2 -24.78 32.55 -13.49
C LYS A 2 -23.27 32.87 -13.49
N ASN A 3 -22.88 34.08 -13.07
CA ASN A 3 -21.50 34.58 -13.21
C ASN A 3 -20.46 34.01 -12.20
N LEU A 4 -20.89 33.32 -11.14
CA LEU A 4 -19.97 32.72 -10.16
C LEU A 4 -19.55 31.31 -10.56
N TRP A 5 -20.47 30.55 -11.17
CA TRP A 5 -20.24 29.18 -11.61
C TRP A 5 -19.29 29.12 -12.81
N GLU A 6 -19.52 29.97 -13.83
CA GLU A 6 -18.63 30.06 -15.00
C GLU A 6 -17.22 30.50 -14.62
N LYS A 7 -17.08 31.48 -13.72
CA LYS A 7 -15.75 31.93 -13.22
C LYS A 7 -15.00 30.87 -12.41
N CYS A 8 -15.69 30.05 -11.63
CA CYS A 8 -15.05 28.95 -10.90
C CYS A 8 -14.61 27.83 -11.86
N ILE A 9 -15.40 27.53 -12.88
CA ILE A 9 -15.12 26.48 -13.86
C ILE A 9 -13.93 26.86 -14.77
N ASP A 10 -13.89 28.09 -15.28
CA ASP A 10 -12.80 28.57 -16.16
C ASP A 10 -11.45 28.67 -15.45
N ARG A 11 -11.45 28.88 -14.12
CA ARG A 11 -10.21 29.08 -13.36
C ARG A 11 -9.65 27.79 -12.73
N TYR A 12 -10.51 26.82 -12.40
CA TYR A 12 -10.11 25.59 -11.71
C TYR A 12 -10.13 24.34 -12.60
N GLY A 13 -10.82 24.39 -13.75
CA GLY A 13 -11.01 23.25 -14.64
C GLY A 13 -12.11 22.32 -14.14
N TYR A 14 -12.92 21.82 -15.09
CA TYR A 14 -14.07 20.93 -14.84
C TYR A 14 -13.80 19.79 -13.82
N PRO A 15 -12.66 19.05 -13.88
CA PRO A 15 -12.44 17.89 -13.00
C PRO A 15 -12.40 18.24 -11.51
N LYS A 16 -11.80 19.39 -11.14
CA LYS A 16 -11.60 19.77 -9.73
C LYS A 16 -12.92 20.20 -9.08
N VAL A 17 -13.82 20.79 -9.86
CA VAL A 17 -15.15 21.19 -9.40
C VAL A 17 -15.97 19.94 -9.04
N TYR A 18 -15.96 18.91 -9.89
CA TYR A 18 -16.66 17.65 -9.60
C TYR A 18 -16.11 16.94 -8.36
N ILE A 19 -14.78 16.88 -8.20
CA ILE A 19 -14.16 16.28 -7.00
C ILE A 19 -14.57 17.03 -5.73
N THR A 20 -14.62 18.37 -5.78
CA THR A 20 -14.99 19.20 -4.62
C THR A 20 -16.46 18.99 -4.23
N ILE A 21 -17.36 18.93 -5.21
CA ILE A 21 -18.78 18.64 -4.98
C ILE A 21 -18.95 17.25 -4.37
N PHE A 22 -18.24 16.25 -4.89
CA PHE A 22 -18.26 14.89 -4.37
C PHE A 22 -17.73 14.83 -2.93
N LEU A 23 -16.65 15.54 -2.62
CA LEU A 23 -16.11 15.62 -1.26
C LEU A 23 -17.12 16.24 -0.29
N ILE A 24 -17.77 17.34 -0.68
CA ILE A 24 -18.81 18.00 0.14
C ILE A 24 -19.98 17.05 0.39
N LEU A 25 -20.41 16.30 -0.64
CA LEU A 25 -21.46 15.29 -0.51
C LEU A 25 -21.07 14.21 0.52
N LEU A 26 -19.84 13.70 0.45
CA LEU A 26 -19.34 12.70 1.40
C LEU A 26 -19.30 13.25 2.84
N ILE A 27 -18.93 14.51 3.04
CA ILE A 27 -18.93 15.17 4.35
C ILE A 27 -20.37 15.28 4.90
N ILE A 28 -21.34 15.63 4.07
CA ILE A 28 -22.76 15.69 4.48
C ILE A 28 -23.26 14.30 4.89
N ILE A 29 -22.94 13.25 4.12
CA ILE A 29 -23.27 11.86 4.45
C ILE A 29 -22.59 11.43 5.76
N ALA A 30 -21.34 11.84 5.99
CA ALA A 30 -20.63 11.55 7.23
C ALA A 30 -21.31 12.17 8.46
N ILE A 31 -21.79 13.41 8.35
CA ILE A 31 -22.56 14.07 9.42
C ILE A 31 -23.87 13.32 9.71
N ILE A 32 -24.57 12.88 8.65
CA ILE A 32 -25.81 12.08 8.79
C ILE A 32 -25.53 10.75 9.50
N GLN A 33 -24.41 10.10 9.20
CA GLN A 33 -23.97 8.86 9.86
C GLN A 33 -23.35 9.08 11.25
N LYS A 34 -23.33 10.32 11.77
CA LYS A 34 -22.69 10.70 13.05
C LYS A 34 -21.21 10.32 13.15
N GLN A 35 -20.52 10.24 12.01
CA GLN A 35 -19.09 9.98 11.98
C GLN A 35 -18.31 11.25 12.35
N SER A 36 -17.25 11.08 13.13
CA SER A 36 -16.32 12.14 13.50
C SER A 36 -15.58 12.66 12.27
N ILE A 37 -15.87 13.91 11.88
CA ILE A 37 -15.16 14.64 10.82
C ILE A 37 -13.65 14.75 11.09
N PRO A 38 -13.17 14.94 12.35
CA PRO A 38 -11.74 14.94 12.64
C PRO A 38 -11.06 13.61 12.33
N ASP A 39 -11.70 12.49 12.66
CA ASP A 39 -11.12 11.15 12.44
C ASP A 39 -11.07 10.83 10.94
N LEU A 40 -12.10 11.22 10.17
CA LEU A 40 -12.10 11.11 8.69
C LEU A 40 -10.91 11.85 8.06
N LEU A 41 -10.56 13.03 8.58
CA LEU A 41 -9.40 13.80 8.10
C LEU A 41 -8.09 13.14 8.50
N ILE A 42 -7.98 12.63 9.74
CA ILE A 42 -6.80 11.92 10.22
C ILE A 42 -6.58 10.63 9.41
N ASP A 43 -7.61 9.83 9.19
CA ASP A 43 -7.55 8.60 8.39
C ASP A 43 -7.13 8.89 6.94
N SER A 44 -7.65 9.99 6.37
CA SER A 44 -7.24 10.45 5.04
C SER A 44 -5.76 10.82 5.01
N LEU A 45 -5.27 11.51 6.04
CA LEU A 45 -3.85 11.89 6.15
C LEU A 45 -2.95 10.66 6.33
N ILE A 46 -3.33 9.71 7.18
CA ILE A 46 -2.60 8.45 7.39
C ILE A 46 -2.50 7.68 6.07
N ARG A 47 -3.60 7.62 5.31
CA ARG A 47 -3.64 6.96 3.99
C ARG A 47 -2.71 7.64 2.99
N ILE A 48 -2.65 8.98 2.98
CA ILE A 48 -1.69 9.72 2.15
C ILE A 48 -0.25 9.36 2.55
N GLY A 49 0.04 9.30 3.86
CA GLY A 49 1.36 8.89 4.36
C GLY A 49 1.75 7.49 3.93
N MET A 50 0.87 6.51 4.13
CA MET A 50 1.09 5.12 3.73
C MET A 50 1.30 4.98 2.22
N ASN A 51 0.42 5.58 1.41
CA ASN A 51 0.53 5.51 -0.05
C ASN A 51 1.80 6.20 -0.56
N SER A 52 2.25 7.27 0.09
CA SER A 52 3.51 7.95 -0.28
C SER A 52 4.72 7.04 -0.07
N ILE A 53 4.77 6.30 1.05
CA ILE A 53 5.85 5.33 1.32
C ILE A 53 5.82 4.20 0.29
N LEU A 54 4.63 3.68 -0.05
CA LEU A 54 4.48 2.62 -1.05
C LEU A 54 4.96 3.09 -2.43
N VAL A 55 4.64 4.32 -2.84
CA VAL A 55 5.13 4.90 -4.10
C VAL A 55 6.65 5.03 -4.09
N LEU A 56 7.25 5.47 -2.99
CA LEU A 56 8.71 5.53 -2.86
C LEU A 56 9.36 4.15 -2.95
N ALA A 57 8.74 3.12 -2.37
CA ALA A 57 9.22 1.74 -2.46
C ALA A 57 9.18 1.17 -3.89
N MET A 58 8.34 1.73 -4.77
CA MET A 58 8.26 1.32 -6.18
C MET A 58 9.36 1.92 -7.05
N VAL A 59 9.97 3.04 -6.64
CA VAL A 59 10.96 3.78 -7.45
C VAL A 59 12.15 2.90 -7.87
N PRO A 60 12.79 2.11 -6.99
CA PRO A 60 13.90 1.23 -7.39
C PRO A 60 13.48 0.17 -8.43
N GLY A 61 12.26 -0.36 -8.31
CA GLY A 61 11.72 -1.35 -9.26
C GLY A 61 11.46 -0.74 -10.63
N ILE A 62 10.96 0.49 -10.69
CA ILE A 62 10.74 1.21 -11.95
C ILE A 62 12.09 1.49 -12.64
N ILE A 63 13.12 1.87 -11.87
CA ILE A 63 14.47 2.15 -12.42
C ILE A 63 15.13 0.87 -12.97
N SER A 64 14.88 -0.29 -12.36
CA SER A 64 15.40 -1.58 -12.85
C SER A 64 14.67 -2.10 -14.10
N GLY A 65 13.66 -1.39 -14.60
CA GLY A 65 12.87 -1.78 -15.76
C GLY A 65 11.78 -2.81 -15.45
N THR A 66 11.68 -3.27 -14.20
CA THR A 66 10.56 -4.09 -13.75
C THR A 66 9.32 -3.19 -13.64
N GLY A 67 8.20 -3.55 -14.29
CA GLY A 67 7.03 -2.67 -14.34
C GLY A 67 6.41 -2.31 -12.97
N LEU A 68 5.36 -1.49 -13.00
CA LEU A 68 4.77 -0.93 -11.79
C LEU A 68 4.14 -2.03 -10.89
N ASN A 69 4.51 -2.04 -9.60
CA ASN A 69 3.94 -2.82 -8.47
C ASN A 69 4.48 -4.24 -8.21
N PHE A 70 5.47 -4.71 -8.97
CA PHE A 70 5.90 -6.12 -8.93
C PHE A 70 6.59 -6.58 -7.65
N ALA A 71 7.45 -5.74 -7.07
CA ALA A 71 8.11 -6.05 -5.81
C ALA A 71 7.26 -5.71 -4.57
N LEU A 72 6.21 -4.89 -4.74
CA LEU A 72 5.48 -4.30 -3.62
C LEU A 72 4.74 -5.37 -2.80
N SER A 73 4.02 -6.28 -3.46
CA SER A 73 3.25 -7.32 -2.77
C SER A 73 4.12 -8.25 -1.94
N ILE A 74 5.28 -8.68 -2.49
CA ILE A 74 6.22 -9.57 -1.79
C ILE A 74 6.83 -8.84 -0.58
N GLY A 75 7.23 -7.58 -0.76
CA GLY A 75 7.78 -6.76 0.32
C GLY A 75 6.80 -6.55 1.47
N ILE A 76 5.53 -6.25 1.17
CA ILE A 76 4.47 -6.09 2.17
C ILE A 76 4.28 -7.39 2.97
N LEU A 77 4.24 -8.55 2.29
CA LEU A 77 4.09 -9.84 2.97
C LEU A 77 5.26 -10.15 3.91
N CYS A 78 6.51 -9.89 3.48
CA CYS A 78 7.68 -10.05 4.35
C CYS A 78 7.63 -9.12 5.56
N GLY A 79 7.16 -7.88 5.39
CA GLY A 79 6.98 -6.91 6.49
C GLY A 79 5.91 -7.34 7.49
N ILE A 80 4.75 -7.80 7.00
CA ILE A 80 3.67 -8.30 7.86
C ILE A 80 4.13 -9.54 8.64
N LEU A 81 4.83 -10.48 7.98
CA LEU A 81 5.37 -11.67 8.62
C LEU A 81 6.40 -11.34 9.71
N ALA A 82 7.31 -10.40 9.46
CA ALA A 82 8.24 -9.93 10.47
C ALA A 82 7.52 -9.23 11.65
N GLY A 83 6.43 -8.50 11.37
CA GLY A 83 5.56 -7.91 12.38
C GLY A 83 4.91 -8.97 13.27
N CYS A 84 4.35 -10.03 12.68
CA CYS A 84 3.80 -11.17 13.42
C CYS A 84 4.85 -11.84 14.31
N ILE A 85 6.06 -12.08 13.79
CA ILE A 85 7.16 -12.66 14.57
C ILE A 85 7.54 -11.74 15.75
N ALA A 86 7.57 -10.42 15.55
CA ALA A 86 7.87 -9.49 16.64
C ALA A 86 6.80 -9.51 17.75
N ILE A 87 5.53 -9.69 17.38
CA ILE A 87 4.41 -9.83 18.33
C ILE A 87 4.53 -11.14 19.13
N GLU A 88 4.86 -12.25 18.48
CA GLU A 88 5.09 -13.55 19.13
C GLU A 88 6.23 -13.53 20.15
N LEU A 89 7.28 -12.74 19.87
CA LEU A 89 8.38 -12.51 20.80
C LEU A 89 7.97 -11.63 22.01
N ARG A 90 6.68 -11.28 22.13
CA ARG A 90 6.08 -10.44 23.18
C ARG A 90 6.74 -9.06 23.31
N LEU A 91 7.27 -8.56 22.20
CA LEU A 91 7.84 -7.21 22.16
C LEU A 91 6.70 -6.20 22.02
N VAL A 92 6.79 -5.10 22.77
CA VAL A 92 5.77 -4.04 22.78
C VAL A 92 6.41 -2.66 22.61
N GLY A 93 5.69 -1.78 21.92
CA GLY A 93 6.12 -0.40 21.67
C GLY A 93 7.18 -0.28 20.60
N LEU A 94 8.06 0.71 20.73
CA LEU A 94 9.03 1.09 19.70
C LEU A 94 10.09 0.00 19.44
N THR A 95 10.40 -0.83 20.44
CA THR A 95 11.33 -1.96 20.30
C THR A 95 10.79 -3.02 19.34
N ALA A 96 9.49 -3.32 19.40
CA ALA A 96 8.83 -4.26 18.48
C ALA A 96 8.94 -3.79 17.02
N PHE A 97 8.79 -2.48 16.79
CA PHE A 97 8.92 -1.89 15.46
C PHE A 97 10.33 -2.09 14.89
N PHE A 98 11.38 -1.76 15.64
CA PHE A 98 12.75 -1.92 15.17
C PHE A 98 13.13 -3.38 14.95
N VAL A 99 12.67 -4.30 15.81
CA VAL A 99 12.90 -5.73 15.63
C VAL A 99 12.18 -6.25 14.38
N ALA A 100 10.94 -5.84 14.14
CA ALA A 100 10.22 -6.19 12.91
C ALA A 100 10.95 -5.68 11.66
N VAL A 101 11.45 -4.45 11.67
CA VAL A 101 12.27 -3.92 10.56
C VAL A 101 13.54 -4.77 10.37
N LEU A 102 14.25 -5.08 11.45
CA LEU A 102 15.49 -5.84 11.40
C LEU A 102 15.29 -7.28 10.88
N ILE A 103 14.17 -7.93 11.22
CA ILE A 103 13.80 -9.25 10.72
C ILE A 103 13.28 -9.20 9.28
N SER A 104 12.56 -8.12 8.90
CA SER A 104 12.02 -7.98 7.55
C SER A 104 13.12 -7.78 6.48
N ILE A 105 14.22 -7.11 6.79
CA ILE A 105 15.33 -6.87 5.86
C ILE A 105 15.90 -8.17 5.27
N PRO A 106 16.35 -9.17 6.06
CA PRO A 106 16.90 -10.40 5.52
C PRO A 106 15.84 -11.22 4.76
N LEU A 107 14.60 -11.29 5.27
CA LEU A 107 13.50 -11.98 4.60
C LEU A 107 13.19 -11.36 3.23
N ALA A 108 13.09 -10.04 3.17
CA ALA A 108 12.82 -9.29 1.94
C ALA A 108 13.99 -9.39 0.95
N THR A 109 15.24 -9.42 1.44
CA THR A 109 16.43 -9.57 0.58
C THR A 109 16.44 -10.94 -0.10
N VAL A 110 16.18 -12.01 0.65
CA VAL A 110 16.13 -13.38 0.09
C VAL A 110 14.96 -13.53 -0.88
N ALA A 111 13.77 -13.08 -0.49
CA ALA A 111 12.58 -13.15 -1.34
C ALA A 111 12.74 -12.30 -2.61
N GLY A 112 13.30 -11.09 -2.48
CA GLY A 112 13.58 -10.18 -3.59
C GLY A 112 14.63 -10.73 -4.55
N TYR A 113 15.67 -11.40 -4.05
CA TYR A 113 16.67 -12.05 -4.89
C TYR A 113 16.08 -13.20 -5.72
N LEU A 114 15.30 -14.08 -5.09
CA LEU A 114 14.58 -15.17 -5.78
C LEU A 114 13.62 -14.61 -6.83
N TYR A 115 12.91 -13.52 -6.49
CA TYR A 115 12.01 -12.84 -7.40
C TYR A 115 12.75 -12.26 -8.62
N GLY A 116 13.88 -11.57 -8.41
CA GLY A 116 14.70 -11.05 -9.49
C GLY A 116 15.28 -12.14 -10.40
N LEU A 117 15.66 -13.29 -9.83
CA LEU A 117 16.11 -14.44 -10.60
C LEU A 117 15.00 -15.02 -11.48
N LEU A 118 13.77 -15.07 -10.97
CA LEU A 118 12.61 -15.50 -11.72
C LEU A 118 12.32 -14.52 -12.87
N LEU A 119 12.28 -13.22 -12.59
CA LEU A 119 12.04 -12.20 -13.61
C LEU A 119 13.06 -12.25 -14.75
N ASN A 120 14.34 -12.48 -14.43
CA ASN A 120 15.38 -12.65 -15.44
C ASN A 120 15.15 -13.85 -16.38
N ARG A 121 14.40 -14.87 -15.94
CA ARG A 121 14.06 -16.04 -16.77
C ARG A 121 12.82 -15.84 -17.64
N VAL A 122 11.90 -14.94 -17.26
CA VAL A 122 10.67 -14.60 -18.00
C VAL A 122 10.75 -13.21 -18.64
N LYS A 123 11.91 -12.91 -19.20
CA LYS A 123 12.17 -11.64 -19.88
C LYS A 123 11.24 -11.47 -21.08
N GLY A 124 10.45 -10.41 -21.09
CA GLY A 124 9.44 -10.13 -22.12
C GLY A 124 7.99 -10.23 -21.64
N ASP A 125 7.71 -11.11 -20.67
CA ASP A 125 6.38 -11.29 -20.05
C ASP A 125 6.38 -10.92 -18.55
N GLU A 126 7.35 -10.12 -18.13
CA GLU A 126 7.62 -9.73 -16.74
C GLU A 126 6.38 -9.13 -16.06
N MET A 127 5.58 -8.37 -16.82
CA MET A 127 4.37 -7.72 -16.32
C MET A 127 3.28 -8.73 -15.94
N THR A 128 3.08 -9.73 -16.79
CA THR A 128 2.06 -10.76 -16.61
C THR A 128 2.47 -11.71 -15.48
N VAL A 129 3.70 -12.23 -15.54
CA VAL A 129 4.22 -13.17 -14.54
C VAL A 129 4.36 -12.52 -13.18
N GLY A 130 4.80 -11.27 -13.11
CA GLY A 130 4.91 -10.54 -11.86
C GLY A 130 3.54 -10.32 -11.19
N THR A 131 2.49 -10.05 -11.96
CA THR A 131 1.13 -9.86 -11.43
C THR A 131 0.59 -11.17 -10.87
N TYR A 132 0.74 -12.27 -11.63
CA TYR A 132 0.36 -13.60 -11.16
C TYR A 132 1.11 -14.01 -9.90
N MET A 133 2.42 -13.76 -9.86
CA MET A 133 3.24 -14.06 -8.69
C MET A 133 2.80 -13.27 -7.46
N GLY A 134 2.45 -11.98 -7.61
CA GLY A 134 1.89 -11.17 -6.53
C GLY A 134 0.63 -11.80 -5.94
N PHE A 135 -0.34 -12.18 -6.79
CA PHE A 135 -1.56 -12.86 -6.33
C PHE A 135 -1.28 -14.22 -5.69
N SER A 136 -0.42 -15.05 -6.31
CA SER A 136 -0.06 -16.35 -5.77
C SER A 136 0.60 -16.25 -4.40
N MET A 137 1.51 -15.28 -4.19
CA MET A 137 2.17 -15.07 -2.91
C MET A 137 1.19 -14.66 -1.82
N VAL A 138 0.21 -13.81 -2.14
CA VAL A 138 -0.85 -13.43 -1.20
C VAL A 138 -1.68 -14.66 -0.80
N SER A 139 -2.13 -15.46 -1.78
CA SER A 139 -2.88 -16.70 -1.51
C SER A 139 -2.06 -17.71 -0.69
N LEU A 140 -0.77 -17.88 -0.99
CA LEU A 140 0.13 -18.74 -0.22
C LEU A 140 0.26 -18.28 1.24
N MET A 141 0.42 -16.97 1.45
CA MET A 141 0.48 -16.41 2.81
C MET A 141 -0.85 -16.54 3.56
N SER A 142 -2.00 -16.40 2.89
CA SER A 142 -3.31 -16.67 3.51
C SER A 142 -3.44 -18.09 4.06
N ILE A 143 -2.89 -19.08 3.34
CA ILE A 143 -2.78 -20.46 3.84
C ILE A 143 -1.73 -20.54 4.95
N GLY A 144 -0.61 -19.86 4.78
CA GLY A 144 0.46 -19.76 5.77
C GLY A 144 -0.02 -19.30 7.13
N TRP A 145 -0.86 -18.26 7.19
CA TRP A 145 -1.44 -17.74 8.44
C TRP A 145 -2.30 -18.77 9.20
N LEU A 146 -2.92 -19.71 8.48
CA LEU A 146 -3.70 -20.80 9.10
C LEU A 146 -2.81 -21.93 9.63
N VAL A 147 -1.63 -22.13 9.05
CA VAL A 147 -0.71 -23.22 9.39
C VAL A 147 0.34 -22.79 10.41
N LEU A 148 0.69 -21.50 10.43
CA LEU A 148 1.68 -20.95 11.35
C LEU A 148 1.18 -21.08 12.80
N PRO A 149 1.94 -21.76 13.70
CA PRO A 149 1.56 -21.94 15.09
C PRO A 149 1.91 -20.68 15.91
N PHE A 150 1.27 -19.57 15.57
CA PHE A 150 1.31 -18.34 16.35
C PHE A 150 0.49 -18.51 17.64
N LYS A 151 1.04 -18.14 18.80
CA LYS A 151 0.50 -18.41 20.13
C LYS A 151 0.27 -17.16 20.97
#